data_AF-A0A1F9MYE0-F1
#
_entry.id   AF-A0A1F9MYE0-F1
#
_cell.length_a   1.000
_cell.length_b   1.000
_cell.length_c   1.000
_cell.angle_alpha   90.00
_cell.angle_beta   90.00
_cell.angle_gamma   90.00
#
_symmetry.space_group_name_H-M   'P 1'
#
loop_
_entity.id
_entity.type
_entity.pdbx_description
1 polymer ?
#
loop_
_entity_poly.entity_id
_entity_poly.type
_entity_poly.pdbx_seq_one_letter_code
_entity_poly.pdbx_strand_id
1 'polypeptide(L)'
;MIVYLDTSVVLSRLLEQDPQLDGWGEWEGAFASELMGVEARRTFDRLRLCDALDDSGVAHAHQELAVMEDSIGIIGLGKAVLRRAALPMPTVVKTLDAIHLATAMLFRETRDVALVFATHDERQALAAHALGFGVIGLEIDDHRSRSR
;
A
#
# COMPACT_ATOMS: atom_id res chain seq x y z
N MET A 1 11.65 -2.68 12.03
CA MET A 1 11.09 -3.48 10.92
C MET A 1 11.17 -2.72 9.61
N ILE A 2 11.20 -3.42 8.45
CA ILE A 2 11.02 -2.80 7.13
C ILE A 2 9.57 -3.00 6.68
N VAL A 3 8.93 -1.93 6.20
CA VAL A 3 7.53 -1.93 5.77
C VAL A 3 7.38 -1.69 4.27
N TYR A 4 6.44 -2.38 3.66
CA TYR A 4 5.90 -2.09 2.34
C TYR A 4 4.55 -1.38 2.52
N LEU A 5 4.43 -0.17 2.00
CA LEU A 5 3.23 0.63 2.07
C LEU A 5 2.39 0.45 0.80
N ASP A 6 1.18 -0.08 0.96
CA ASP A 6 0.13 0.07 -0.04
C ASP A 6 -0.37 1.52 -0.09
N THR A 7 -0.89 1.93 -1.24
CA THR A 7 -1.36 3.31 -1.47
C THR A 7 -2.51 3.68 -0.54
N SER A 8 -3.36 2.73 -0.14
CA SER A 8 -4.46 2.99 0.79
C SER A 8 -3.97 3.60 2.12
N VAL A 9 -2.85 3.10 2.66
CA VAL A 9 -2.21 3.55 3.91
C VAL A 9 -1.56 4.93 3.76
N VAL A 10 -0.99 5.20 2.58
CA VAL A 10 -0.43 6.52 2.27
C VAL A 10 -1.55 7.55 2.12
N LEU A 11 -2.63 7.20 1.44
CA LEU A 11 -3.78 8.07 1.21
C LEU A 11 -4.53 8.41 2.50
N SER A 12 -4.78 7.44 3.37
CA SER A 12 -5.41 7.70 4.67
C SER A 12 -4.58 8.67 5.50
N ARG A 13 -3.24 8.53 5.49
CA ARG A 13 -2.35 9.47 6.19
C ARG A 13 -2.35 10.87 5.57
N LEU A 14 -2.31 10.97 4.24
CA LEU A 14 -2.29 12.25 3.50
C LEU A 14 -3.61 13.03 3.62
N LEU A 15 -4.73 12.31 3.66
CA LEU A 15 -6.07 12.89 3.69
C LEU A 15 -6.66 12.95 5.10
N GLU A 16 -5.91 12.53 6.11
CA GLU A 16 -6.36 12.44 7.51
C GLU A 16 -7.68 11.65 7.67
N GLN A 17 -7.78 10.52 6.95
CA GLN A 17 -8.97 9.67 6.91
C GLN A 17 -8.76 8.37 7.67
N ASP A 18 -9.79 7.91 8.37
CA ASP A 18 -9.77 6.58 8.98
C ASP A 18 -9.88 5.46 7.93
N PRO A 19 -9.27 4.28 8.18
CA PRO A 19 -8.39 3.98 9.32
C PRO A 19 -7.00 4.63 9.18
N GLN A 20 -6.39 4.96 10.32
CA GLN A 20 -4.99 5.39 10.40
C GLN A 20 -4.10 4.20 10.76
N LEU A 21 -2.84 4.23 10.30
CA LEU A 21 -1.85 3.23 10.71
C LEU A 21 -1.18 3.66 12.03
N ASP A 22 -1.35 2.85 13.07
CA ASP A 22 -0.65 3.02 14.34
C ASP A 22 0.88 2.94 14.16
N GLY A 23 1.62 3.78 14.88
CA GLY A 23 3.09 3.79 14.80
C GLY A 23 3.63 4.29 13.46
N TRP A 24 2.93 5.22 12.78
CA TRP A 24 3.43 5.83 11.54
C TRP A 24 4.84 6.40 11.73
N GLY A 25 5.78 5.93 10.90
CA GLY A 25 7.19 6.33 10.97
C GLY A 25 8.05 5.46 11.90
N GLU A 26 7.45 4.55 12.67
CA GLU A 26 8.17 3.64 13.57
C GLU A 26 8.71 2.39 12.83
N TRP A 27 9.48 2.63 11.77
CA TRP A 27 10.12 1.60 10.95
C TRP A 27 11.58 1.95 10.65
N GLU A 28 12.38 0.93 10.36
CA GLU A 28 13.77 1.09 9.92
C GLU A 28 13.85 1.56 8.46
N GLY A 29 12.81 1.27 7.68
CA GLY A 29 12.67 1.73 6.30
C GLY A 29 11.27 1.45 5.77
N ALA A 30 10.76 2.36 4.95
CA ALA A 30 9.50 2.21 4.24
C ALA A 30 9.75 2.17 2.74
N PHE A 31 9.03 1.28 2.06
CA PHE A 31 9.09 1.11 0.62
C PHE A 31 7.68 1.06 0.03
N ALA A 32 7.53 1.52 -1.21
CA ALA A 32 6.27 1.43 -1.94
C ALA A 32 6.54 1.11 -3.42
N SER A 33 5.52 0.63 -4.14
CA SER A 33 5.56 0.60 -5.59
C SER A 33 5.55 2.01 -6.16
N GLU A 34 6.19 2.25 -7.32
CA GLU A 34 6.02 3.51 -8.06
C GLU A 34 4.54 3.74 -8.48
N LEU A 35 3.72 2.68 -8.45
CA LEU A 35 2.27 2.76 -8.64
C LEU A 35 1.58 3.66 -7.60
N MET A 36 2.16 3.80 -6.40
CA MET A 36 1.60 4.62 -5.32
C MET A 36 1.41 6.08 -5.73
N GLY A 37 2.39 6.67 -6.42
CA GLY A 37 2.25 8.03 -6.95
C GLY A 37 1.14 8.16 -7.98
N VAL A 38 0.89 7.13 -8.80
CA VAL A 38 -0.20 7.13 -9.79
C VAL A 38 -1.56 7.04 -9.10
N GLU A 39 -1.71 6.11 -8.16
CA GLU A 39 -2.98 5.88 -7.45
C GLU A 39 -3.35 7.07 -6.55
N ALA A 40 -2.36 7.68 -5.89
CA ALA A 40 -2.56 8.85 -5.05
C ALA A 40 -3.07 10.04 -5.89
N ARG A 41 -2.36 10.39 -6.97
CA ARG A 41 -2.74 11.50 -7.85
C ARG A 41 -4.08 11.26 -8.54
N ARG A 42 -4.39 10.01 -8.92
CA ARG A 42 -5.71 9.66 -9.47
C ARG A 42 -6.82 9.81 -8.44
N THR A 43 -6.53 9.53 -7.18
CA THR A 43 -7.45 9.77 -6.07
C THR A 43 -7.69 11.26 -5.85
N PHE A 44 -6.65 12.10 -5.84
CA PHE A 44 -6.80 13.56 -5.72
C PHE A 44 -7.65 14.13 -6.85
N ASP A 45 -7.38 13.72 -8.10
CA ASP A 45 -8.18 14.15 -9.24
C ASP A 45 -9.64 13.71 -9.13
N ARG A 46 -9.92 12.50 -8.64
CA ARG A 46 -11.29 12.05 -8.38
C ARG A 46 -11.97 12.91 -7.31
N LEU A 47 -11.28 13.18 -6.20
CA LEU A 47 -11.82 13.99 -5.10
C LEU A 47 -12.11 15.42 -5.56
N ARG A 48 -11.24 16.02 -6.38
CA ARG A 48 -11.48 17.32 -7.01
C ARG A 48 -12.72 17.31 -7.89
N LEU A 49 -12.88 16.29 -8.75
CA LEU A 49 -14.04 16.17 -9.64
C LEU A 49 -15.36 15.90 -8.90
N CYS A 50 -15.29 15.43 -7.65
CA CYS A 50 -16.44 15.18 -6.79
C CYS A 50 -16.67 16.30 -5.77
N ASP A 51 -16.03 17.47 -5.93
CA ASP A 51 -16.09 18.61 -5.00
C ASP A 51 -15.71 18.25 -3.54
N ALA A 52 -14.94 17.18 -3.35
CA ALA A 52 -14.46 16.72 -2.04
C ALA A 52 -13.08 17.30 -1.68
N LEU A 53 -12.37 17.86 -2.68
CA LEU A 53 -11.16 18.67 -2.49
C LEU A 53 -11.25 19.90 -3.39
N ASP A 54 -10.98 21.07 -2.82
CA ASP A 54 -10.83 22.31 -3.59
C ASP A 54 -9.40 22.45 -4.15
N ASP A 55 -9.15 23.50 -4.93
CA ASP A 55 -7.84 23.73 -5.56
C ASP A 55 -6.71 23.85 -4.52
N SER A 56 -7.00 24.45 -3.37
CA SER A 56 -6.05 24.58 -2.26
C SER A 56 -5.72 23.22 -1.64
N GLY A 57 -6.75 22.39 -1.41
CA GLY A 57 -6.60 21.03 -0.89
C GLY A 57 -5.83 20.13 -1.83
N VAL A 58 -6.05 20.24 -3.15
CA VAL A 58 -5.28 19.49 -4.16
C VAL A 58 -3.81 19.91 -4.17
N ALA A 59 -3.54 21.22 -4.13
CA ALA A 59 -2.17 21.72 -4.06
C ALA A 59 -1.44 21.22 -2.81
N HIS A 60 -2.11 21.27 -1.66
CA HIS A 60 -1.57 20.76 -0.40
C HIS A 60 -1.31 19.25 -0.46
N ALA A 61 -2.27 18.46 -0.94
CA ALA A 61 -2.12 17.00 -1.06
C ALA A 61 -0.95 16.60 -1.98
N HIS A 62 -0.73 17.34 -3.07
CA HIS A 62 0.44 17.12 -3.93
C HIS A 62 1.77 17.47 -3.25
N GLN A 63 1.80 18.53 -2.44
CA GLN A 63 2.99 18.91 -1.69
C GLN A 63 3.33 17.85 -0.63
N GLU A 64 2.35 17.41 0.15
CA GLU A 64 2.55 16.37 1.17
C GLU A 64 2.93 15.02 0.54
N LEU A 65 2.32 14.66 -0.59
CA LEU A 65 2.71 13.45 -1.34
C LEU A 65 4.17 13.52 -1.77
N ALA A 66 4.65 14.67 -2.26
CA ALA A 66 6.06 14.81 -2.66
C ALA A 66 7.01 14.63 -1.48
N VAL A 67 6.68 15.18 -0.31
CA VAL A 67 7.45 14.97 0.93
C VAL A 67 7.47 13.49 1.33
N MET A 68 6.34 12.79 1.20
CA MET A 68 6.29 11.34 1.47
C MET A 68 7.11 10.54 0.46
N GLU A 69 6.99 10.83 -0.85
CA GLU A 69 7.77 10.20 -1.92
C GLU A 69 9.28 10.34 -1.69
N ASP A 70 9.75 11.47 -1.16
CA ASP A 70 11.16 11.70 -0.81
C ASP A 70 11.63 10.88 0.40
N SER A 71 10.70 10.50 1.29
CA SER A 71 11.00 9.73 2.51
C SER A 71 10.82 8.22 2.35
N ILE A 72 10.14 7.77 1.30
CA ILE A 72 9.79 6.37 1.04
C ILE A 72 10.64 5.83 -0.11
N GLY A 73 11.25 4.66 0.07
CA GLY A 73 11.97 3.98 -1.00
C GLY A 73 11.02 3.49 -2.10
N ILE A 74 11.07 4.12 -3.28
CA ILE A 74 10.21 3.74 -4.40
C ILE A 74 10.82 2.58 -5.21
N ILE A 75 10.02 1.52 -5.40
CA ILE A 75 10.38 0.34 -6.18
C ILE A 75 9.72 0.45 -7.57
N GLY A 76 10.55 0.51 -8.61
CA GLY A 76 10.08 0.67 -9.99
C GLY A 76 9.40 -0.57 -10.58
N LEU A 77 8.41 -0.38 -11.46
CA LEU A 77 7.67 -1.44 -12.15
C LEU A 77 8.45 -1.89 -13.38
N GLY A 78 9.38 -2.80 -13.13
CA GLY A 78 10.07 -3.52 -14.20
C GLY A 78 9.20 -4.63 -14.83
N LYS A 79 9.69 -5.16 -15.96
CA LYS A 79 9.11 -6.36 -16.59
C LYS A 79 9.00 -7.55 -15.63
N ALA A 80 9.91 -7.67 -14.66
CA ALA A 80 9.87 -8.73 -13.66
C ALA A 80 8.62 -8.64 -12.77
N VAL A 81 8.28 -7.42 -12.31
CA VAL A 81 7.07 -7.17 -11.51
C VAL A 81 5.82 -7.54 -12.31
N LEU A 82 5.70 -7.06 -13.55
CA LEU A 82 4.54 -7.35 -14.39
C LEU A 82 4.38 -8.85 -14.68
N ARG A 83 5.48 -9.56 -14.95
CA ARG A 83 5.46 -11.02 -15.12
C ARG A 83 5.02 -11.71 -13.83
N ARG A 84 5.52 -11.28 -12.67
CA ARG A 84 5.16 -11.87 -11.39
C ARG A 84 3.69 -11.62 -11.04
N ALA A 85 3.17 -10.42 -11.32
CA ALA A 85 1.77 -10.05 -11.09
C ALA A 85 0.79 -10.84 -11.98
N ALA A 86 1.23 -11.29 -13.16
CA ALA A 86 0.43 -12.10 -14.07
C ALA A 86 0.34 -13.59 -13.68
N LEU A 87 1.13 -14.04 -12.69
CA LEU A 87 1.06 -15.41 -12.19
C LEU A 87 -0.10 -15.57 -11.18
N PRO A 88 -0.57 -16.80 -10.93
CA PRO A 88 -1.60 -17.07 -9.94
C PRO A 88 -1.28 -16.48 -8.56
N MET A 89 -2.33 -15.95 -7.91
CA MET A 89 -2.30 -15.44 -6.55
C MET A 89 -3.10 -16.39 -5.64
N PRO A 90 -2.76 -16.48 -4.35
CA PRO A 90 -3.39 -17.44 -3.44
C PRO A 90 -4.87 -17.14 -3.16
N THR A 91 -5.29 -15.89 -3.37
CA THR A 91 -6.67 -15.42 -3.17
C THR A 91 -7.09 -14.48 -4.30
N VAL A 92 -8.35 -14.05 -4.27
CA VAL A 92 -8.88 -13.07 -5.22
C VAL A 92 -8.25 -11.70 -4.96
N VAL A 93 -7.55 -11.17 -5.96
CA VAL A 93 -6.93 -9.84 -5.93
C VAL A 93 -7.26 -9.07 -7.19
N LYS A 94 -7.36 -7.73 -7.11
CA LYS A 94 -7.47 -6.88 -8.31
C LYS A 94 -6.10 -6.74 -8.97
N THR A 95 -6.09 -6.23 -10.20
CA THR A 95 -4.85 -6.06 -10.98
C THR A 95 -3.82 -5.18 -10.29
N LEU A 96 -4.22 -4.04 -9.71
CA LEU A 96 -3.30 -3.12 -9.03
C LEU A 96 -2.77 -3.74 -7.73
N ASP A 97 -3.64 -4.37 -6.94
CA ASP A 97 -3.25 -5.14 -5.75
C ASP A 97 -2.22 -6.22 -6.09
N ALA A 98 -2.43 -6.95 -7.20
CA ALA A 98 -1.49 -7.98 -7.67
C ALA A 98 -0.12 -7.39 -8.05
N ILE A 99 -0.10 -6.17 -8.58
CA ILE A 99 1.14 -5.44 -8.86
C ILE A 99 1.85 -5.05 -7.56
N HIS A 100 1.13 -4.51 -6.57
CA HIS A 100 1.71 -4.21 -5.25
C HIS A 100 2.31 -5.45 -4.58
N LEU A 101 1.56 -6.56 -4.56
CA LEU A 101 2.01 -7.83 -4.01
C LEU A 101 3.25 -8.36 -4.75
N ALA A 102 3.24 -8.32 -6.09
CA ALA A 102 4.40 -8.74 -6.89
C ALA A 102 5.63 -7.88 -6.63
N THR A 103 5.46 -6.57 -6.49
CA THR A 103 6.54 -5.63 -6.13
C THR A 103 7.13 -5.99 -4.77
N ALA A 104 6.28 -6.17 -3.75
CA ALA A 104 6.70 -6.52 -2.39
C ALA A 104 7.43 -7.88 -2.35
N MET A 105 6.93 -8.88 -3.08
CA MET A 105 7.55 -10.21 -3.16
C MET A 105 8.95 -10.14 -3.76
N LEU A 106 9.09 -9.49 -4.92
CA LEU A 106 10.37 -9.39 -5.60
C LEU A 106 11.38 -8.56 -4.80
N PHE A 107 10.92 -7.52 -4.10
CA PHE A 107 11.77 -6.74 -3.21
C PHE A 107 12.28 -7.59 -2.03
N ARG A 108 11.38 -8.31 -1.36
CA ARG A 108 11.70 -9.25 -0.29
C ARG A 108 12.73 -10.28 -0.73
N GLU A 109 12.51 -10.90 -1.89
CA GLU A 109 13.38 -11.94 -2.46
C GLU A 109 14.76 -11.38 -2.88
N THR A 110 14.81 -10.19 -3.49
CA THR A 110 16.06 -9.61 -4.00
C THR A 110 16.95 -9.07 -2.88
N ARG A 111 16.35 -8.56 -1.80
CA ARG A 111 17.08 -7.95 -0.67
C ARG A 111 17.33 -8.90 0.48
N ASP A 112 16.71 -10.08 0.48
CA ASP A 112 16.76 -11.05 1.59
C ASP A 112 16.40 -10.40 2.95
N VAL A 113 15.30 -9.63 2.96
CA VAL A 113 14.83 -8.90 4.15
C VAL A 113 13.46 -9.39 4.61
N ALA A 114 13.18 -9.32 5.90
CA ALA A 114 11.82 -9.45 6.40
C ALA A 114 11.03 -8.17 6.08
N LEU A 115 9.90 -8.32 5.38
CA LEU A 115 9.05 -7.22 4.94
C LEU A 115 7.64 -7.38 5.54
N VAL A 116 7.15 -6.33 6.20
CA VAL A 116 5.76 -6.24 6.67
C VAL A 116 4.94 -5.48 5.64
N PHE A 117 3.76 -5.97 5.28
CA PHE A 117 2.87 -5.36 4.29
C PHE A 117 1.78 -4.54 4.99
N ALA A 118 1.77 -3.23 4.79
CA ALA A 118 0.76 -2.33 5.33
C ALA A 118 -0.30 -2.03 4.28
N THR A 119 -1.56 -2.32 4.58
CA THR A 119 -2.70 -1.99 3.71
C THR A 119 -3.97 -1.80 4.53
N HIS A 120 -4.90 -0.99 4.02
CA HIS A 120 -6.26 -0.89 4.53
C HIS A 120 -7.28 -1.66 3.65
N ASP A 121 -6.83 -2.42 2.64
CA ASP A 121 -7.69 -3.31 1.86
C ASP A 121 -7.65 -4.74 2.42
N GLU A 122 -8.78 -5.22 2.94
CA GLU A 122 -8.91 -6.56 3.54
C GLU A 122 -8.55 -7.71 2.59
N ARG A 123 -8.86 -7.57 1.28
CA ARG A 123 -8.58 -8.64 0.30
C ARG A 123 -7.10 -8.68 -0.01
N GLN A 124 -6.47 -7.51 -0.17
CA GLN A 124 -5.03 -7.42 -0.37
C GLN A 124 -4.26 -7.88 0.87
N ALA A 125 -4.72 -7.54 2.07
CA ALA A 125 -4.18 -8.03 3.33
C ALA A 125 -4.22 -9.57 3.43
N LEU A 126 -5.38 -10.17 3.13
CA LEU A 126 -5.53 -11.62 3.12
C LEU A 126 -4.57 -12.28 2.11
N ALA A 127 -4.42 -11.69 0.93
CA ALA A 127 -3.47 -12.16 -0.08
C ALA A 127 -2.01 -12.05 0.39
N ALA A 128 -1.63 -10.91 0.99
CA ALA A 128 -0.29 -10.69 1.54
C ALA A 128 0.02 -11.69 2.66
N HIS A 129 -0.91 -11.90 3.58
CA HIS A 129 -0.77 -12.91 4.62
C HIS A 129 -0.58 -14.32 4.03
N ALA A 130 -1.38 -14.70 3.03
CA ALA A 130 -1.23 -15.99 2.34
C ALA A 130 0.10 -16.14 1.57
N LEU A 131 0.75 -15.03 1.19
CA LEU A 131 2.10 -14.97 0.61
C LEU A 131 3.23 -14.92 1.66
N GLY A 132 2.88 -15.05 2.94
CA GLY A 132 3.81 -15.10 4.06
C GLY A 132 4.34 -13.74 4.52
N PHE A 133 3.65 -12.64 4.22
CA PHE A 133 3.96 -11.34 4.82
C PHE A 133 3.31 -11.22 6.20
N GLY A 134 4.00 -10.55 7.13
CA GLY A 134 3.30 -9.94 8.27
C GLY A 134 2.43 -8.79 7.74
N VAL A 135 1.23 -8.59 8.29
CA VAL A 135 0.28 -7.58 7.79
C VAL A 135 -0.12 -6.63 8.92
N ILE A 136 -0.18 -5.33 8.61
CA ILE A 136 -0.62 -4.26 9.51
C ILE A 136 -1.58 -3.31 8.76
N GLY A 137 -2.31 -2.46 9.50
CA GLY A 137 -3.25 -1.49 8.94
C GLY A 137 -4.72 -1.96 8.93
N LEU A 138 -5.02 -3.16 9.43
CA LEU A 138 -6.39 -3.64 9.63
C LEU A 138 -6.53 -4.20 11.03
N GLU A 139 -7.69 -4.00 11.64
CA GLU A 139 -8.13 -4.88 12.74
C GLU A 139 -8.48 -6.24 12.12
N ILE A 140 -7.59 -7.22 12.24
CA ILE A 140 -7.91 -8.59 11.81
C ILE A 140 -8.85 -9.19 12.85
N ASP A 141 -10.14 -9.26 12.51
CA ASP A 141 -11.16 -9.95 13.30
C ASP A 141 -10.86 -11.46 13.23
N ASP A 142 -10.22 -12.01 14.26
CA ASP A 142 -9.77 -13.41 14.28
C ASP A 142 -10.97 -14.36 14.16
N HIS A 143 -11.15 -14.94 12.96
CA HIS A 143 -12.26 -15.85 12.63
C HIS A 143 -12.29 -17.11 13.53
N ARG A 144 -11.27 -17.35 14.36
CA ARG A 144 -11.28 -18.40 15.39
C ARG A 144 -12.33 -18.18 16.49
N SER A 145 -12.93 -16.99 16.59
CA SER A 145 -13.90 -16.68 17.66
C SER A 145 -15.37 -16.94 17.29
N ARG A 146 -15.69 -17.29 16.04
CA ARG A 146 -17.08 -17.40 15.54
C ARG A 146 -17.60 -18.83 15.32
N SER A 147 -16.89 -19.85 15.78
CA SER A 147 -17.42 -21.22 15.85
C SER A 147 -17.66 -21.63 17.31
N ARG A 148 -18.85 -21.27 17.81
CA ARG A 148 -19.51 -21.91 18.96
C ARG A 148 -21.00 -22.01 18.67
#